data_AF-A0A958N6A7-F1
#
_entry.id   AF-A0A958N6A7-F1
#
_cell.length_a   1.000
_cell.length_b   1.000
_cell.length_c   1.000
_cell.angle_alpha   90.00
_cell.angle_beta   90.00
_cell.angle_gamma   90.00
#
_symmetry.space_group_name_H-M   'P 1'
#
loop_
_entity.id
_entity.type
_entity.pdbx_description
1 polymer ?
#
loop_
_entity_poly.entity_id
_entity_poly.type
_entity_poly.pdbx_seq_one_letter_code
_entity_poly.pdbx_strand_id
1 'polypeptide(L)'
;VKKPSGTIVENTDFWSGSNLESPVNEFADGMSAAGLTVFTGSGGFGNYSFDSCSDWSSTGSAGSYGSTDAVNFDWIDLGFATCNTTRHWYCIGPGN
;
A
#
# COMPACT_ATOMS: atom_id res chain seq x y z
N VAL A 1 -1.81 -3.48 10.90
CA VAL A 1 -3.15 -2.90 10.58
C VAL A 1 -4.22 -3.57 11.43
N LYS A 2 -5.27 -2.83 11.83
CA LYS A 2 -6.39 -3.37 12.63
C LYS A 2 -7.72 -3.18 11.90
N LYS A 3 -8.58 -4.19 11.91
CA LYS A 3 -10.00 -4.02 11.55
C LYS A 3 -10.67 -3.07 12.55
N PRO A 4 -11.81 -2.44 12.21
CA PRO A 4 -12.62 -1.70 13.18
C PRO A 4 -13.03 -2.50 14.43
N SER A 5 -13.02 -3.84 14.33
CA SER A 5 -13.20 -4.78 15.45
C SER A 5 -12.05 -4.82 16.45
N GLY A 6 -10.91 -4.16 16.16
CA GLY A 6 -9.69 -4.21 16.97
C GLY A 6 -8.78 -5.41 16.69
N THR A 7 -9.20 -6.35 15.85
CA THR A 7 -8.40 -7.49 15.41
C THR A 7 -7.16 -7.00 14.67
N ILE A 8 -5.97 -7.41 15.12
CA ILE A 8 -4.73 -7.20 14.36
C ILE A 8 -4.81 -8.11 13.14
N VAL A 9 -4.79 -7.50 11.96
CA VAL A 9 -4.81 -8.19 10.67
C VAL A 9 -3.39 -8.37 10.15
N GLU A 10 -2.47 -7.54 10.65
CA GLU A 10 -1.11 -7.45 10.14
C GLU A 10 -0.23 -6.88 11.25
N ASN A 11 0.73 -7.67 11.74
CA ASN A 11 1.72 -7.25 12.74
C ASN A 11 3.15 -7.11 12.17
N THR A 12 3.31 -7.34 10.88
CA THR A 12 4.57 -7.27 10.17
C THR A 12 4.84 -5.87 9.62
N ASP A 13 6.10 -5.62 9.29
CA ASP A 13 6.54 -4.36 8.70
C ASP A 13 6.05 -4.25 7.25
N PHE A 14 5.32 -3.18 6.96
CA PHE A 14 4.73 -2.89 5.65
C PHE A 14 5.76 -2.54 4.57
N TRP A 15 6.99 -2.21 4.97
CA TRP A 15 7.94 -1.53 4.09
C TRP A 15 9.26 -2.27 3.91
N SER A 16 9.59 -3.34 4.63
CA SER A 16 10.93 -3.98 4.52
C SER A 16 11.06 -5.06 3.43
N GLY A 17 10.14 -5.14 2.48
CA GLY A 17 10.10 -6.27 1.53
C GLY A 17 9.75 -7.61 2.20
N SER A 18 9.30 -7.55 3.46
CA SER A 18 8.69 -8.67 4.15
C SER A 18 7.32 -8.96 3.52
N ASN A 19 6.92 -10.23 3.54
CA ASN A 19 5.54 -10.57 3.20
C ASN A 19 4.61 -10.15 4.34
N LEU A 20 3.45 -9.64 3.98
CA LEU A 20 2.35 -9.42 4.88
C LEU A 20 1.74 -10.77 5.31
N GLU A 21 1.22 -10.84 6.53
CA GLU A 21 0.45 -11.98 7.03
C GLU A 21 -0.93 -12.05 6.35
N SER A 22 -1.50 -10.90 5.99
CA SER A 22 -2.80 -10.77 5.34
C SER A 22 -2.87 -9.54 4.45
N PRO A 23 -3.76 -9.52 3.43
CA PRO A 23 -4.07 -8.31 2.68
C PRO A 23 -4.42 -7.13 3.58
N VAL A 24 -3.98 -5.94 3.17
CA VAL A 24 -4.23 -4.71 3.95
C VAL A 24 -5.71 -4.34 3.97
N ASN A 25 -6.44 -4.72 2.92
CA ASN A 25 -7.88 -4.52 2.85
C ASN A 25 -8.61 -5.87 2.74
N GLU A 26 -9.16 -6.28 3.87
CA GLU A 26 -9.88 -7.55 4.02
C GLU A 26 -11.26 -7.28 4.61
N PHE A 27 -12.29 -7.85 3.99
CA PHE A 27 -13.67 -7.77 4.46
C PHE A 27 -13.86 -8.58 5.76
N ALA A 28 -15.05 -8.46 6.36
CA ALA A 28 -15.38 -9.15 7.61
C ALA A 28 -15.42 -10.68 7.46
N ASP A 29 -15.63 -11.19 6.25
CA ASP A 29 -15.67 -12.61 5.90
C ASP A 29 -14.29 -13.20 5.54
N GLY A 30 -13.24 -12.38 5.56
CA GLY A 30 -11.87 -12.80 5.24
C GLY A 30 -11.50 -12.71 3.76
N MET A 31 -12.38 -12.19 2.90
CA MET A 31 -12.04 -11.97 1.50
C MET A 31 -11.26 -10.66 1.33
N SER A 32 -10.27 -10.65 0.44
CA SER A 32 -9.55 -9.43 0.07
C SER A 32 -10.41 -8.52 -0.81
N ALA A 33 -10.24 -7.21 -0.66
CA ALA A 33 -10.81 -6.24 -1.58
C ALA A 33 -9.95 -6.15 -2.86
N ALA A 34 -10.13 -7.12 -3.75
CA ALA A 34 -9.34 -7.28 -4.96
C ALA A 34 -9.48 -6.10 -5.94
N GLY A 35 -8.42 -5.81 -6.69
CA GLY A 35 -8.39 -4.78 -7.73
C GLY A 35 -8.32 -3.34 -7.23
N LEU A 36 -8.26 -3.14 -5.91
CA LEU A 36 -7.94 -1.84 -5.33
C LEU A 36 -6.43 -1.66 -5.25
N THR A 37 -6.00 -0.44 -5.52
CA THR A 37 -4.59 -0.05 -5.57
C THR A 37 -4.34 1.16 -4.68
N VAL A 38 -3.12 1.27 -4.19
CA VAL A 38 -2.65 2.31 -3.28
C VAL A 38 -1.46 3.02 -3.90
N PHE A 39 -1.40 4.35 -3.79
CA PHE A 39 -0.16 5.08 -4.08
C PHE A 39 0.79 4.96 -2.89
N THR A 40 2.03 4.55 -3.12
CA THR A 40 2.97 4.17 -2.05
C THR A 40 4.23 5.03 -2.04
N GLY A 41 4.67 5.49 -3.20
CA GLY A 41 5.89 6.28 -3.39
C GLY A 41 7.18 5.62 -2.89
N SER A 42 7.14 4.31 -2.73
CA SER A 42 8.25 3.48 -2.31
C SER A 42 8.56 2.42 -3.38
N GLY A 43 9.75 1.84 -3.30
CA GLY A 43 10.08 0.58 -3.96
C GLY A 43 9.82 -0.61 -3.03
N GLY A 44 10.06 -1.83 -3.52
CA GLY A 44 9.70 -3.07 -2.83
C GLY A 44 10.38 -3.31 -1.47
N PHE A 45 11.35 -2.47 -1.11
CA PHE A 45 12.03 -2.49 0.20
C PHE A 45 11.80 -1.21 1.01
N GLY A 46 10.74 -0.45 0.69
CA GLY A 46 10.33 0.73 1.48
C GLY A 46 11.24 1.93 1.29
N ASN A 47 12.30 1.79 0.50
CA ASN A 47 13.12 2.89 0.06
C ASN A 47 12.30 3.80 -0.85
N TYR A 48 12.60 5.09 -0.79
CA TYR A 48 12.18 6.02 -1.83
C TYR A 48 12.68 5.49 -3.19
N SER A 49 11.76 5.24 -4.13
CA SER A 49 12.13 4.70 -5.44
C SER A 49 12.23 5.78 -6.52
N PHE A 50 11.53 6.91 -6.38
CA PHE A 50 11.47 8.01 -7.36
C PHE A 50 10.57 9.16 -6.88
N ASP A 51 10.57 10.26 -7.64
CA ASP A 51 9.70 11.42 -7.44
C ASP A 51 8.22 11.10 -7.71
N SER A 52 7.52 10.70 -6.64
CA SER A 52 6.12 10.28 -6.65
C SER A 52 5.21 11.47 -6.79
N CYS A 53 4.66 11.68 -7.99
CA CYS A 53 3.72 12.76 -8.24
C CYS A 53 4.31 14.15 -7.88
N SER A 54 5.60 14.38 -8.08
CA SER A 54 6.30 15.59 -7.62
C SER A 54 6.16 15.78 -6.11
N ASP A 55 6.62 14.81 -5.33
CA ASP A 55 6.41 14.70 -3.87
C ASP A 55 4.94 14.93 -3.47
N TRP A 56 4.02 14.30 -4.20
CA TRP A 56 2.57 14.39 -4.02
C TRP A 56 1.98 15.80 -4.25
N SER A 57 2.70 16.68 -4.94
CA SER A 57 2.26 18.05 -5.25
C SER A 57 1.64 18.22 -6.65
N SER A 58 1.73 17.20 -7.52
CA SER A 58 1.31 17.28 -8.93
C SER A 58 0.56 16.04 -9.40
N THR A 59 -0.38 16.23 -10.32
CA THR A 59 -1.09 15.14 -11.01
C THR A 59 -0.49 14.77 -12.36
N GLY A 60 0.54 15.51 -12.82
CA GLY A 60 1.14 15.34 -14.15
C GLY A 60 2.23 14.27 -14.27
N SER A 61 2.82 13.86 -13.15
CA SER A 61 3.91 12.88 -13.08
C SER A 61 3.38 11.45 -12.91
N ALA A 62 4.27 10.45 -12.93
CA ALA A 62 3.93 9.11 -12.46
C ALA A 62 4.14 8.99 -10.95
N GLY A 63 3.54 7.97 -10.35
CA GLY A 63 3.62 7.59 -8.94
C GLY A 63 3.77 6.07 -8.83
N SER A 64 4.53 5.53 -7.87
CA SER A 64 4.57 4.09 -7.62
C SER A 64 3.34 3.72 -6.84
N TYR A 65 2.81 2.56 -7.18
CA TYR A 65 1.60 2.04 -6.58
C TYR A 65 1.77 0.56 -6.27
N GLY A 66 0.94 0.08 -5.35
CA GLY A 66 0.82 -1.33 -5.03
C GLY A 66 -0.64 -1.78 -5.01
N SER A 67 -0.84 -3.07 -4.73
CA SER A 67 -2.15 -3.73 -4.73
C SER A 67 -2.60 -4.06 -3.32
N THR A 68 -3.86 -3.75 -2.98
CA THR A 68 -4.33 -3.93 -1.59
C THR A 68 -4.62 -5.37 -1.18
N ASP A 69 -4.67 -6.27 -2.16
CA ASP A 69 -4.83 -7.70 -2.03
C ASP A 69 -3.50 -8.49 -2.09
N ALA A 70 -2.38 -7.81 -2.35
CA ALA A 70 -1.06 -8.41 -2.33
C ALA A 70 -0.55 -8.62 -0.90
N VAL A 71 0.11 -9.74 -0.68
CA VAL A 71 0.80 -10.08 0.58
C VAL A 71 2.32 -10.16 0.42
N ASN A 72 2.83 -9.95 -0.78
CA ASN A 72 4.25 -9.82 -1.07
C ASN A 72 4.61 -8.32 -1.21
N PHE A 73 5.81 -8.02 -1.72
CA PHE A 73 6.24 -6.64 -1.97
C PHE A 73 5.36 -5.88 -2.98
N ASP A 74 4.48 -6.55 -3.73
CA ASP A 74 3.54 -5.89 -4.65
C ASP A 74 2.49 -5.04 -3.90
N TRP A 75 2.34 -5.18 -2.58
CA TRP A 75 1.57 -4.23 -1.77
C TRP A 75 2.11 -2.79 -1.88
N ILE A 76 3.42 -2.63 -2.10
CA ILE A 76 4.07 -1.32 -2.17
C ILE A 76 4.74 -1.01 -3.51
N ASP A 77 5.03 -2.03 -4.33
CA ASP A 77 5.82 -1.86 -5.55
C ASP A 77 5.33 -2.79 -6.68
N LEU A 78 4.08 -2.60 -7.09
CA LEU A 78 3.51 -3.29 -8.25
C LEU A 78 3.92 -2.62 -9.57
N GLY A 79 4.17 -1.30 -9.54
CA GLY A 79 4.66 -0.55 -10.70
C GLY A 79 4.36 0.93 -10.61
N PHE A 80 4.26 1.59 -11.78
CA PHE A 80 4.04 3.03 -11.91
C PHE A 80 2.70 3.36 -12.59
N ALA A 81 2.04 4.39 -12.09
CA ALA A 81 0.80 4.90 -12.66
C ALA A 81 0.78 6.43 -12.72
N THR A 82 0.01 7.00 -13.64
CA THR A 82 -0.17 8.45 -13.72
C THR A 82 -0.94 8.99 -12.52
N CYS A 83 -0.47 10.12 -11.98
CA CYS A 83 -1.04 10.76 -10.79
C CYS A 83 -2.36 11.50 -11.05
N ASN A 84 -2.90 11.41 -12.26
CA ASN A 84 -4.24 11.88 -12.61
C ASN A 84 -5.34 10.84 -12.29
N THR A 85 -4.98 9.68 -11.74
CA THR A 85 -5.91 8.63 -11.31
C THR A 85 -6.15 8.70 -9.81
N THR A 86 -7.39 8.42 -9.38
CA THR A 86 -7.71 8.30 -7.96
C THR A 86 -7.28 6.93 -7.46
N ARG A 87 -6.56 6.90 -6.32
CA ARG A 87 -6.17 5.67 -5.62
C ARG A 87 -6.36 5.83 -4.11
N HIS A 88 -6.30 4.72 -3.39
CA HIS A 88 -6.43 4.71 -1.94
C HIS A 88 -5.19 5.26 -1.25
N TRP A 89 -5.40 5.80 -0.05
CA TRP A 89 -4.36 6.25 0.88
C TRP A 89 -4.57 5.54 2.22
N TYR A 90 -3.46 5.12 2.82
CA TYR A 90 -3.47 4.47 4.13
C TYR A 90 -2.57 5.25 5.09
N CYS A 91 -3.09 5.56 6.26
CA CYS A 91 -2.30 6.12 7.35
C CYS A 91 -1.89 4.97 8.27
N ILE A 92 -0.58 4.68 8.30
CA ILE A 92 -0.02 3.65 9.18
C ILE A 92 0.51 4.35 10.42
N GLY A 93 -0.06 4.03 11.58
CA GLY A 93 0.45 4.53 12.86
C GLY A 93 1.74 3.81 13.28
N PRO A 94 2.55 4.40 14.17
CA PRO A 94 3.70 3.72 14.74
C PRO A 94 3.26 2.40 15.38
N GLY A 95 3.96 1.31 15.06
CA GLY A 95 3.77 0.03 15.74
C GLY A 95 4.07 0.19 17.23
N ASN A 96 3.16 -0.27 18.09
CA ASN A 96 3.40 -0.36 19.53
C ASN A 96 4.28 -1.58 19.85
#